data_AF-A0A446ASS9-F1
#
_entry.id   AF-A0A446ASS9-F1
#
_cell.length_a   1.000
_cell.length_b   1.000
_cell.length_c   1.000
_cell.angle_alpha   90.00
_cell.angle_beta   90.00
_cell.angle_gamma   90.00
#
_symmetry.space_group_name_H-M   'P 1'
#
loop_
_entity.id
_entity.type
_entity.pdbx_description
1 polymer ?
#
loop_
_entity_poly.entity_id
_entity_poly.type
_entity_poly.pdbx_seq_one_letter_code
_entity_poly.pdbx_strand_id
1 'polypeptide(L)'
;MAFKRMIALGAIPLMLMTEVGMASSLILPTPAQLAGEWTLYPEDNRAAGCELQLDASQTLRGDLKCAQKLIGKRQRPSGWLPTPDTLALMGGSGTALVHFNRYKPGIFKWTSASGKTLLLERKNK
;
A
#
# COMPACT_ATOMS: atom_id res chain seq x y z
N MET A 1 -58.15 50.03 -0.94
CA MET A 1 -58.09 48.57 -0.78
C MET A 1 -56.73 48.21 -0.19
N ALA A 2 -56.70 47.72 1.06
CA ALA A 2 -55.47 47.42 1.79
C ALA A 2 -55.07 45.94 1.59
N PHE A 3 -53.87 45.71 1.03
CA PHE A 3 -53.33 44.37 0.82
C PHE A 3 -52.78 43.80 2.13
N LYS A 4 -53.43 42.75 2.65
CA LYS A 4 -53.07 42.06 3.88
C LYS A 4 -51.87 41.12 3.61
N ARG A 5 -50.71 41.40 4.23
CA ARG A 5 -49.53 40.52 4.17
C ARG A 5 -49.78 39.28 5.03
N MET A 6 -49.91 38.10 4.41
CA MET A 6 -49.94 36.82 5.12
C MET A 6 -48.51 36.28 5.20
N ILE A 7 -47.99 36.13 6.43
CA ILE A 7 -46.70 35.52 6.70
C ILE A 7 -46.96 34.02 6.90
N ALA A 8 -46.50 33.19 5.98
CA ALA A 8 -46.54 31.74 6.11
C ALA A 8 -45.31 31.27 6.91
N LEU A 9 -45.52 30.69 8.09
CA LEU A 9 -44.49 30.01 8.87
C LEU A 9 -44.24 28.62 8.24
N GLY A 10 -43.16 28.47 7.48
CA GLY A 10 -42.71 27.17 6.98
C GLY A 10 -41.78 26.51 8.00
N ALA A 11 -42.17 25.37 8.57
CA ALA A 11 -41.28 24.53 9.37
C ALA A 11 -40.37 23.70 8.43
N ILE A 12 -39.05 23.86 8.55
CA ILE A 12 -38.07 23.06 7.80
C ILE A 12 -37.71 21.84 8.67
N PRO A 13 -38.08 20.60 8.29
CA PRO A 13 -37.62 19.42 9.00
C PRO A 13 -36.13 19.21 8.72
N LEU A 14 -35.30 19.32 9.76
CA LEU A 14 -33.88 19.00 9.69
C LEU A 14 -33.74 17.47 9.62
N MET A 15 -33.50 16.91 8.43
CA MET A 15 -33.13 15.50 8.30
C MET A 15 -31.67 15.34 8.74
N LEU A 16 -31.46 14.80 9.94
CA LEU A 16 -30.15 14.38 10.42
C LEU A 16 -29.83 13.01 9.81
N MET A 17 -29.08 13.02 8.71
CA MET A 17 -28.52 11.79 8.11
C MET A 17 -27.38 11.30 9.01
N THR A 18 -27.66 10.39 9.93
CA THR A 18 -26.61 9.68 10.67
C THR A 18 -26.08 8.56 9.77
N GLU A 19 -25.13 8.88 8.91
CA GLU A 19 -24.38 7.91 8.11
C GLU A 19 -23.61 6.99 9.09
N VAL A 20 -24.09 5.77 9.31
CA VAL A 20 -23.28 4.73 9.97
C VAL A 20 -22.31 4.19 8.92
N GLY A 21 -21.15 4.81 8.82
CA GLY A 21 -20.04 4.26 8.04
C GLY A 21 -19.57 2.95 8.67
N MET A 22 -19.91 1.81 8.05
CA MET A 22 -19.36 0.52 8.44
C MET A 22 -17.84 0.53 8.17
N ALA A 23 -17.04 0.61 9.23
CA ALA A 23 -15.61 0.38 9.15
C ALA A 23 -15.37 -1.11 8.82
N SER A 24 -15.23 -1.44 7.53
CA SER A 24 -14.87 -2.79 7.10
C SER A 24 -13.38 -3.02 7.33
N SER A 25 -13.04 -3.94 8.24
CA SER A 25 -11.65 -4.30 8.54
C SER A 25 -11.04 -5.16 7.44
N LEU A 26 -9.81 -4.84 7.04
CA LEU A 26 -9.03 -5.66 6.12
C LEU A 26 -8.38 -6.84 6.84
N ILE A 27 -8.33 -7.99 6.17
CA ILE A 27 -7.66 -9.20 6.69
C ILE A 27 -6.14 -9.03 6.57
N LEU A 28 -5.42 -9.27 7.67
CA LEU A 28 -3.96 -9.34 7.69
C LEU A 28 -3.50 -10.68 7.10
N PRO A 29 -2.79 -10.70 5.97
CA PRO A 29 -2.21 -11.94 5.44
C PRO A 29 -1.06 -12.45 6.30
N THR A 30 -0.91 -13.77 6.38
CA THR A 30 0.23 -14.40 7.05
C THR A 30 1.49 -14.32 6.17
N PRO A 31 2.70 -14.35 6.76
CA PRO A 31 3.93 -14.40 5.97
C PRO A 31 3.99 -15.58 4.99
N ALA A 32 3.45 -16.75 5.36
CA ALA A 32 3.42 -17.90 4.47
C ALA A 32 2.57 -17.67 3.20
N GLN A 33 1.50 -16.87 3.28
CA GLN A 33 0.66 -16.55 2.13
C GLN A 33 1.34 -15.66 1.09
N LEU A 34 2.31 -14.83 1.52
CA LEU A 34 3.03 -13.90 0.66
C LEU A 34 4.48 -14.33 0.37
N ALA A 35 4.96 -15.38 1.04
CA ALA A 35 6.25 -15.98 0.73
C ALA A 35 6.31 -16.49 -0.72
N GLY A 36 7.51 -16.45 -1.31
CA GLY A 36 7.76 -16.86 -2.68
C GLY A 36 8.71 -15.93 -3.43
N GLU A 37 8.74 -16.11 -4.74
CA GLU A 37 9.56 -15.31 -5.65
C GLU A 37 8.81 -14.06 -6.12
N TRP A 38 9.51 -12.94 -6.09
CA TRP A 38 9.00 -11.62 -6.44
C TRP A 38 10.00 -10.87 -7.29
N THR A 39 9.51 -9.99 -8.15
CA THR A 39 10.34 -9.08 -8.94
C THR A 39 10.03 -7.64 -8.51
N LEU A 40 11.06 -6.88 -8.14
CA LEU A 40 10.96 -5.45 -7.85
C LEU A 40 11.48 -4.65 -9.05
N TYR A 41 10.68 -3.77 -9.64
CA TYR A 41 11.07 -3.03 -10.85
C TYR A 41 10.43 -1.63 -10.94
N PRO A 42 11.06 -0.69 -11.66
CA PRO A 42 10.43 0.57 -12.05
C PRO A 42 9.19 0.33 -12.92
N GLU A 43 8.09 1.04 -12.65
CA GLU A 43 6.83 0.86 -13.39
C GLU A 43 6.99 1.05 -14.91
N ASP A 44 7.92 1.92 -15.32
CA ASP A 44 8.26 2.25 -16.70
C ASP A 44 9.29 1.30 -17.34
N ASN A 45 9.97 0.46 -16.57
CA ASN A 45 11.03 -0.42 -17.09
C ASN A 45 11.20 -1.71 -16.28
N ARG A 46 10.41 -2.74 -16.62
CA ARG A 46 10.48 -4.07 -15.98
C ARG A 46 11.81 -4.79 -16.17
N ALA A 47 12.53 -4.52 -17.26
CA ALA A 47 13.83 -5.15 -17.52
C ALA A 47 14.94 -4.69 -16.55
N ALA A 48 14.76 -3.53 -15.90
CA ALA A 48 15.62 -3.04 -14.83
C ALA A 48 15.22 -3.60 -13.44
N GLY A 49 14.58 -4.76 -13.41
CA GLY A 49 14.07 -5.41 -12.20
C GLY A 49 15.14 -6.16 -11.40
N CYS A 50 14.83 -6.38 -10.13
CA CYS A 50 15.61 -7.18 -9.20
C CYS A 50 14.79 -8.39 -8.76
N GLU A 51 15.42 -9.56 -8.68
CA GLU A 51 14.75 -10.76 -8.20
C GLU A 51 14.88 -10.88 -6.69
N LEU A 52 13.76 -11.09 -6.01
CA LEU A 52 13.65 -11.17 -4.57
C LEU A 52 12.95 -12.47 -4.16
N GLN A 53 13.41 -13.05 -3.06
CA GLN A 53 12.72 -14.16 -2.40
C GLN A 53 12.27 -13.71 -1.02
N LEU A 54 10.96 -13.73 -0.81
CA LEU A 54 10.33 -13.49 0.48
C LEU A 54 10.18 -14.83 1.19
N ASP A 55 10.90 -15.00 2.30
CA ASP A 55 10.80 -16.21 3.11
C ASP A 55 9.67 -16.10 4.15
N ALA A 56 9.02 -17.22 4.48
CA ALA A 56 7.98 -17.24 5.51
C ALA A 56 8.50 -16.84 6.91
N SER A 57 9.80 -16.99 7.17
CA SER A 57 10.51 -16.45 8.34
C SER A 57 10.71 -14.93 8.32
N GLN A 58 10.10 -14.22 7.34
CA GLN A 58 10.17 -12.77 7.18
C GLN A 58 11.57 -12.24 6.83
N THR A 59 12.45 -13.14 6.37
CA THR A 59 13.75 -12.80 5.79
C THR A 59 13.62 -12.52 4.29
N LEU A 60 14.47 -11.63 3.79
CA LEU A 60 14.53 -11.28 2.37
C LEU A 60 15.84 -11.80 1.75
N ARG A 61 15.75 -12.45 0.60
CA ARG A 61 16.89 -13.00 -0.16
C ARG A 61 16.84 -12.54 -1.63
N GLY A 62 17.88 -12.84 -2.42
CA GLY A 62 17.98 -12.44 -3.83
C GLY A 62 18.87 -11.21 -4.06
N ASP A 63 18.51 -10.37 -5.03
CA ASP A 63 19.29 -9.23 -5.51
C ASP A 63 19.19 -8.00 -4.60
N LEU A 64 19.54 -8.16 -3.33
CA LEU A 64 19.31 -7.14 -2.30
C LEU A 64 20.06 -5.82 -2.54
N LYS A 65 21.23 -5.87 -3.21
CA LYS A 65 21.96 -4.66 -3.63
C LYS A 65 21.24 -3.93 -4.77
N CYS A 66 20.63 -4.67 -5.70
CA CYS A 66 19.80 -4.10 -6.75
C CYS A 66 18.56 -3.44 -6.13
N ALA A 67 17.87 -4.14 -5.23
CA ALA A 67 16.70 -3.62 -4.55
C ALA A 67 17.01 -2.33 -3.78
N GLN A 68 18.12 -2.30 -3.04
CA GLN A 68 18.61 -1.08 -2.36
C GLN A 68 18.74 0.11 -3.31
N LYS A 69 19.36 -0.10 -4.47
CA LYS A 69 19.52 0.95 -5.49
C LYS A 69 18.16 1.39 -6.05
N LEU A 70 17.25 0.46 -6.32
CA LEU A 70 15.93 0.80 -6.85
C LEU A 70 15.12 1.66 -5.87
N ILE A 71 15.08 1.27 -4.59
CA ILE A 71 14.34 1.99 -3.56
C ILE A 71 15.02 3.29 -3.11
N GLY A 72 16.28 3.51 -3.50
CA GLY A 72 17.04 4.73 -3.18
C GLY A 72 17.32 4.91 -1.69
N LYS A 73 17.36 3.83 -0.91
CA LYS A 73 17.60 3.87 0.54
C LYS A 73 19.06 3.55 0.85
N ARG A 74 19.60 4.19 1.90
CA ARG A 74 20.99 3.98 2.32
C ARG A 74 21.25 2.59 2.86
N GLN A 75 20.25 1.98 3.50
CA GLN A 75 20.35 0.63 4.04
C GLN A 75 19.84 -0.40 3.03
N ARG A 76 20.53 -1.54 2.98
CA ARG A 76 20.09 -2.70 2.21
C ARG A 76 18.90 -3.37 2.92
N PRO A 77 17.81 -3.70 2.21
CA PRO A 77 16.73 -4.46 2.82
C PRO A 77 17.21 -5.87 3.21
N SER A 78 16.75 -6.35 4.37
CA SER A 78 17.12 -7.67 4.92
C SER A 78 15.91 -8.50 5.36
N GLY A 79 14.75 -7.87 5.52
CA GLY A 79 13.52 -8.54 5.89
C GLY A 79 12.30 -7.88 5.24
N TRP A 80 11.13 -8.43 5.55
CA TRP A 80 9.87 -7.93 5.05
C TRP A 80 8.73 -8.19 6.04
N LEU A 81 7.68 -7.38 5.98
CA LEU A 81 6.53 -7.49 6.89
C LEU A 81 5.24 -7.17 6.13
N PRO A 82 4.24 -8.07 6.13
CA PRO A 82 2.92 -7.73 5.62
C PRO A 82 2.11 -6.91 6.63
N THR A 83 1.31 -5.98 6.12
CA THR A 83 0.13 -5.40 6.78
C THR A 83 -1.11 -5.78 5.96
N PRO A 84 -2.34 -5.47 6.41
CA PRO A 84 -3.54 -5.82 5.63
C PRO A 84 -3.51 -5.25 4.19
N ASP A 85 -3.00 -4.03 4.08
CA ASP A 85 -2.99 -3.19 2.89
C ASP A 85 -1.61 -2.93 2.30
N THR A 86 -0.52 -3.23 3.01
CA THR A 86 0.85 -2.96 2.57
C THR A 86 1.79 -4.16 2.74
N LEU A 87 2.96 -4.05 2.10
CA LEU A 87 4.11 -4.89 2.35
C LEU A 87 5.32 -3.98 2.58
N ALA A 88 5.92 -4.06 3.76
CA ALA A 88 7.10 -3.29 4.11
C ALA A 88 8.38 -4.07 3.79
N LEU A 89 9.38 -3.39 3.23
CA LEU A 89 10.76 -3.90 3.23
C LEU A 89 11.50 -3.31 4.42
N MET A 90 12.13 -4.18 5.21
CA MET A 90 12.76 -3.85 6.48
C MET A 90 14.28 -3.78 6.33
N GLY A 91 14.90 -2.80 6.99
CA GLY A 91 16.35 -2.71 7.15
C GLY A 91 16.85 -3.59 8.30
N GLY A 92 18.17 -3.74 8.42
CA GLY A 92 18.80 -4.56 9.46
C GLY A 92 18.55 -4.08 10.90
N SER A 93 18.19 -2.82 11.09
CA SER A 93 17.80 -2.25 12.38
C SER A 93 16.35 -2.55 12.79
N GLY A 94 15.59 -3.31 11.99
CA GLY A 94 14.17 -3.56 12.23
C GLY A 94 13.26 -2.39 11.87
N THR A 95 13.79 -1.34 11.22
CA THR A 95 13.02 -0.19 10.73
C THR A 95 12.57 -0.40 9.30
N ALA A 96 11.33 -0.01 8.98
CA ALA A 96 10.82 -0.05 7.62
C ALA A 96 11.55 0.96 6.72
N LEU A 97 12.05 0.49 5.57
CA LEU A 97 12.70 1.32 4.56
C LEU A 97 11.67 1.94 3.60
N VAL A 98 10.70 1.13 3.19
CA VAL A 98 9.59 1.49 2.30
C VAL A 98 8.37 0.63 2.63
N HIS A 99 7.18 1.18 2.43
CA HIS A 99 5.89 0.47 2.50
C HIS A 99 5.27 0.48 1.11
N PHE A 100 5.13 -0.69 0.49
CA PHE A 100 4.44 -0.84 -0.78
C PHE A 100 2.95 -1.06 -0.52
N ASN A 101 2.09 -0.23 -1.10
CA ASN A 101 0.64 -0.38 -1.00
C ASN A 101 0.16 -1.46 -1.95
N ARG A 102 -0.81 -2.27 -1.52
CA ARG A 102 -1.47 -3.25 -2.38
C ARG A 102 -2.12 -2.52 -3.55
N TYR A 103 -1.76 -2.92 -4.77
CA TYR A 103 -2.27 -2.30 -6.00
C TYR A 103 -3.21 -3.23 -6.76
N LYS A 104 -2.78 -4.49 -6.95
CA LYS A 104 -3.57 -5.56 -7.58
C LYS A 104 -3.23 -6.88 -6.86
N PRO A 105 -4.01 -7.96 -7.05
CA PRO A 105 -3.63 -9.28 -6.56
C PRO A 105 -2.22 -9.64 -7.03
N GLY A 106 -1.31 -9.91 -6.07
CA GLY A 106 0.09 -10.22 -6.34
C GLY A 106 0.98 -9.03 -6.75
N ILE A 107 0.48 -7.79 -6.69
CA ILE A 107 1.26 -6.59 -7.06
C ILE A 107 1.10 -5.52 -5.97
N PHE A 108 2.23 -5.08 -5.42
CA PHE A 108 2.31 -3.93 -4.54
C PHE A 108 3.06 -2.78 -5.22
N LYS A 109 2.74 -1.54 -4.86
CA LYS A 109 3.25 -0.32 -5.49
C LYS A 109 3.75 0.67 -4.45
N TRP A 110 4.87 1.30 -4.73
CA TRP A 110 5.41 2.40 -3.93
C TRP A 110 5.88 3.54 -4.83
N THR A 111 5.53 4.76 -4.46
CA THR A 111 6.00 5.98 -5.14
C THR A 111 6.91 6.75 -4.19
N SER A 112 8.12 7.03 -4.64
CA SER A 112 9.10 7.82 -3.89
C SER A 112 8.72 9.31 -3.84
N ALA A 113 9.35 10.06 -2.94
CA ALA A 113 9.15 11.51 -2.85
C ALA A 113 9.53 12.26 -4.13
N SER A 114 10.41 11.70 -4.97
CA SER A 114 10.80 12.27 -6.26
C SER A 114 9.87 11.84 -7.41
N GLY A 115 8.76 11.16 -7.13
CA GLY A 115 7.77 10.72 -8.12
C GLY A 115 8.11 9.40 -8.84
N LYS A 116 9.27 8.79 -8.58
CA LYS A 116 9.61 7.46 -9.13
C LYS A 116 8.69 6.39 -8.53
N THR A 117 8.03 5.61 -9.37
CA THR A 117 7.15 4.50 -8.98
C THR A 117 7.83 3.15 -9.19
N LEU A 118 7.75 2.29 -8.17
CA LEU A 118 8.21 0.90 -8.21
C LEU A 118 7.04 -0.06 -7.98
N LEU A 119 7.10 -1.21 -8.65
CA LEU A 119 6.19 -2.33 -8.47
C LEU A 119 6.96 -3.53 -7.89
N LEU A 120 6.34 -4.19 -6.92
CA LEU A 120 6.76 -5.48 -6.37
C LEU A 120 5.71 -6.51 -6.79
N GLU A 121 6.05 -7.36 -7.75
CA GLU A 121 5.14 -8.31 -8.39
C GLU A 121 5.54 -9.76 -8.09
N ARG A 122 4.57 -10.60 -7.75
CA ARG A 122 4.79 -12.04 -7.53
C ARG A 122 5.04 -12.75 -8.87
N LYS A 123 6.09 -13.56 -8.98
CA LYS A 123 6.45 -14.23 -10.24
C LYS A 123 5.47 -15.33 -10.64
N ASN A 124 5.11 -16.18 -9.69
CA ASN A 124 4.20 -17.30 -9.91
C ASN A 124 2.87 -16.98 -9.22
N LYS A 125 1.79 -16.92 -9.99
CA LYS A 125 0.42 -16.72 -9.47
C LYS A 125 -0.13 -18.04 -8.95
#